data_AF-A0A258B8R7-F1
#
_entry.id   AF-A0A258B8R7-F1
#
_cell.length_a   1.000
_cell.length_b   1.000
_cell.length_c   1.000
_cell.angle_alpha   90.00
_cell.angle_beta   90.00
_cell.angle_gamma   90.00
#
_symmetry.space_group_name_H-M   'P 1'
#
loop_
_entity.id
_entity.type
_entity.pdbx_description
1 polymer ?
#
loop_
_entity_poly.entity_id
_entity_poly.type
_entity_poly.pdbx_seq_one_letter_code
_entity_poly.pdbx_strand_id
1 'polypeptide(L)'
;MLTSKFAPVAWELKYLAVVESALNPNARSRMGATGLWQFMYQTGKLYNLEVSSYIDERSDPFRATEAACMYLENLYQMYGDWSLALAAYNSGPGNVSKAIRRSGGSTNYWNIRKYLPSETAAYVPAFYATLYIFEYAKEHNLKNINLEIPKNKFVVFTGVSGSGKSSLVKGTLFPAIRYGLEGRP
;
A
#
# COMPACT_ATOMS: atom_id res chain seq x y z
N MET A 1 -2.69 -25.55 -8.64
CA MET A 1 -1.35 -24.92 -8.77
C MET A 1 -1.49 -23.55 -9.42
N LEU A 2 -2.11 -22.57 -8.73
CA LEU A 2 -2.48 -21.24 -9.29
C LEU A 2 -2.42 -20.11 -8.24
N THR A 3 -1.48 -20.14 -7.31
CA THR A 3 -1.31 -19.10 -6.28
C THR A 3 -0.26 -18.02 -6.63
N SER A 4 0.37 -18.04 -7.81
CA SER A 4 1.55 -17.20 -8.09
C SER A 4 1.35 -15.96 -8.95
N LYS A 5 0.14 -15.63 -9.44
CA LYS A 5 -0.02 -14.56 -10.44
C LYS A 5 -0.33 -13.16 -9.91
N PHE A 6 -0.58 -12.97 -8.60
CA PHE A 6 -1.00 -11.65 -8.06
C PHE A 6 -0.44 -11.30 -6.67
N ALA A 7 0.54 -12.05 -6.19
CA ALA A 7 1.46 -11.54 -5.19
C ALA A 7 2.31 -10.45 -5.86
N PRO A 8 2.47 -9.23 -5.29
CA PRO A 8 3.50 -8.33 -5.78
C PRO A 8 4.82 -9.09 -5.75
N VAL A 9 5.52 -9.15 -6.88
CA VAL A 9 6.93 -9.52 -6.87
C VAL A 9 7.66 -8.42 -6.08
N ALA A 10 8.85 -8.70 -5.58
CA ALA A 10 9.59 -7.76 -4.72
C ALA A 10 9.73 -6.35 -5.36
N TRP A 11 9.64 -6.24 -6.69
CA TRP A 11 9.76 -4.97 -7.41
C TRP A 11 8.48 -4.11 -7.39
N GLU A 12 7.27 -4.68 -7.32
CA GLU A 12 6.02 -3.90 -7.24
C GLU A 12 5.87 -3.20 -5.88
N LEU A 13 6.57 -3.67 -4.85
CA LEU A 13 6.60 -3.02 -3.53
C LEU A 13 7.28 -1.64 -3.57
N LYS A 14 7.96 -1.28 -4.66
CA LYS A 14 8.47 0.09 -4.86
C LYS A 14 7.37 1.16 -4.83
N TYR A 15 6.13 0.80 -5.21
CA TYR A 15 5.00 1.72 -5.13
C TYR A 15 4.60 2.06 -3.70
N LEU A 16 5.10 1.32 -2.72
CA LEU A 16 4.86 1.62 -1.31
C LEU A 16 5.50 2.95 -0.94
N ALA A 17 6.71 3.24 -1.44
CA ALA A 17 7.36 4.53 -1.25
C ALA A 17 6.52 5.70 -1.83
N VAL A 18 5.73 5.45 -2.88
CA VAL A 18 4.78 6.45 -3.41
C VAL A 18 3.62 6.65 -2.45
N VAL A 19 3.03 5.57 -1.93
CA VAL A 19 1.92 5.62 -0.97
C VAL A 19 2.33 6.27 0.35
N GLU A 20 3.52 5.96 0.85
CA GLU A 20 4.02 6.41 2.15
C GLU A 20 4.45 7.88 2.16
N SER A 21 5.15 8.33 1.11
CA SER A 21 5.81 9.64 1.14
C SER A 21 5.65 10.48 -0.13
N ALA A 22 4.93 9.97 -1.14
CA ALA A 22 4.95 10.52 -2.50
C ALA A 22 6.39 10.69 -3.03
N LEU A 23 7.28 9.74 -2.71
CA LEU A 23 8.71 9.76 -3.03
C LEU A 23 9.50 10.94 -2.44
N ASN A 24 9.04 11.52 -1.33
CA ASN A 24 9.76 12.56 -0.61
C ASN A 24 10.67 11.95 0.48
N PRO A 25 12.00 11.96 0.32
CA PRO A 25 12.92 11.36 1.28
C PRO A 25 13.00 12.13 2.59
N ASN A 26 12.48 13.35 2.65
CA ASN A 26 12.45 14.18 3.87
C ASN A 26 11.05 14.22 4.50
N ALA A 27 10.10 13.40 4.03
CA ALA A 27 8.74 13.37 4.56
C ALA A 27 8.74 13.04 6.06
N ARG A 28 7.95 13.78 6.84
CA ARG A 28 7.75 13.52 8.28
C ARG A 28 6.28 13.56 8.62
N SER A 29 5.76 12.48 9.17
CA SER A 29 4.39 12.46 9.69
C SER A 29 4.29 13.18 11.04
N ARG A 30 3.07 13.57 11.40
CA ARG A 30 2.77 14.14 12.73
C ARG A 30 3.17 13.21 13.88
N MET A 31 3.20 11.89 13.63
CA MET A 31 3.52 10.86 14.63
C MET A 31 5.01 10.47 14.62
N GLY A 32 5.84 11.09 13.76
CA GLY A 32 7.28 10.86 13.72
C GLY A 32 7.75 9.75 12.79
N ALA A 33 6.91 9.30 11.87
CA ALA A 33 7.32 8.47 10.74
C ALA A 33 8.16 9.32 9.76
N THR A 34 9.29 8.79 9.29
CA THR A 34 10.27 9.59 8.53
C THR A 34 10.69 8.91 7.22
N GLY A 35 10.86 9.74 6.19
CA GLY A 35 11.51 9.43 4.92
C GLY A 35 10.65 8.69 3.91
N LEU A 36 11.31 8.16 2.87
CA LEU A 36 10.63 7.54 1.71
C LEU A 36 9.65 6.45 2.11
N TRP A 37 10.04 5.68 3.12
CA TRP A 37 9.38 4.48 3.61
C TRP A 37 8.63 4.71 4.93
N GLN A 38 8.54 5.97 5.39
CA GLN A 38 7.83 6.36 6.62
C GLN A 38 8.16 5.46 7.83
N PHE A 39 9.44 5.19 8.06
CA PHE A 39 9.86 4.40 9.21
C PHE A 39 9.57 5.11 10.53
N MET A 40 8.90 4.42 11.44
CA MET A 40 8.86 4.80 12.85
C MET A 40 10.25 4.60 13.47
N TYR A 41 10.60 5.43 14.47
CA TYR A 41 11.93 5.40 15.12
C TYR A 41 12.35 3.99 15.55
N GLN A 42 11.49 3.29 16.29
CA GLN A 42 11.81 1.95 16.81
C GLN A 42 12.00 0.91 15.69
N THR A 43 11.16 0.97 14.66
CA THR A 43 11.29 0.08 13.49
C THR A 43 12.58 0.39 12.73
N GLY A 44 12.90 1.66 12.50
CA GLY A 44 14.16 2.05 11.84
C GLY A 44 15.38 1.51 12.60
N LYS A 45 15.40 1.65 13.93
CA LYS A 45 16.46 1.09 14.78
C LYS A 45 16.53 -0.44 14.70
N LEU A 46 15.40 -1.13 14.67
CA LEU A 46 15.33 -2.59 14.54
C LEU A 46 15.95 -3.08 13.22
N TYR A 47 15.84 -2.28 12.15
CA TYR A 47 16.43 -2.55 10.84
C TYR A 47 17.73 -1.76 10.60
N ASN A 48 18.49 -1.52 11.68
CA ASN A 48 19.84 -0.96 11.66
C ASN A 48 20.00 0.43 11.03
N LEU A 49 18.93 1.22 10.96
CA LEU A 49 19.05 2.63 10.60
C LEU A 49 19.59 3.43 11.80
N GLU A 50 20.63 4.24 11.54
CA GLU A 50 21.12 5.20 12.51
C GLU A 50 20.14 6.37 12.64
N VAL A 51 19.70 6.61 13.87
CA VAL A 51 18.85 7.75 14.21
C VAL A 51 19.40 8.38 15.48
N SER A 52 19.94 9.58 15.35
CA SER A 52 20.55 10.42 16.38
C SER A 52 20.07 11.87 16.23
N SER A 53 20.57 12.79 17.06
CA SER A 53 20.26 14.21 16.93
C SER A 53 20.89 14.86 15.69
N TYR A 54 21.91 14.22 15.09
CA TYR A 54 22.65 14.74 13.93
C TYR A 54 22.33 14.00 12.64
N ILE A 55 22.01 12.70 12.73
CA ILE A 55 21.80 11.81 11.57
C ILE A 55 20.45 11.13 11.73
N ASP A 56 19.65 11.08 10.65
CA ASP A 56 18.43 10.28 10.58
C ASP A 56 18.38 9.54 9.25
N GLU A 57 18.98 8.34 9.23
CA GLU A 57 19.11 7.49 8.03
C GLU A 57 17.76 6.98 7.50
N ARG A 58 16.65 7.18 8.23
CA ARG A 58 15.31 6.98 7.68
C ARG A 58 15.04 7.89 6.48
N SER A 59 15.73 9.03 6.42
CA SER A 59 15.67 9.97 5.29
C SER A 59 16.67 9.66 4.18
N ASP A 60 17.63 8.77 4.41
CA ASP A 60 18.59 8.33 3.38
C ASP A 60 17.89 7.34 2.43
N PRO A 61 17.74 7.65 1.13
CA PRO A 61 17.01 6.80 0.21
C PRO A 61 17.56 5.38 0.08
N PHE A 62 18.86 5.20 0.16
CA PHE A 62 19.50 3.89 -0.05
C PHE A 62 19.38 3.03 1.21
N ARG A 63 19.79 3.57 2.36
CA ARG A 63 19.71 2.87 3.65
C ARG A 63 18.27 2.54 4.02
N ALA A 64 17.35 3.50 3.87
CA ALA A 64 15.95 3.27 4.16
C ALA A 64 15.33 2.23 3.21
N THR A 65 15.75 2.17 1.95
CA THR A 65 15.25 1.14 1.01
C THR A 65 15.76 -0.25 1.37
N GLU A 66 17.04 -0.40 1.72
CA GLU A 66 17.58 -1.68 2.20
C GLU A 66 16.84 -2.18 3.45
N ALA A 67 16.65 -1.29 4.43
CA ALA A 67 15.87 -1.58 5.63
C ALA A 67 14.40 -1.94 5.31
N ALA A 68 13.77 -1.26 4.35
CA ALA A 68 12.40 -1.55 3.93
C ALA A 68 12.27 -2.93 3.27
N CYS A 69 13.22 -3.31 2.41
CA CYS A 69 13.28 -4.63 1.81
C CYS A 69 13.39 -5.73 2.88
N MET A 70 14.32 -5.57 3.83
CA MET A 70 14.49 -6.51 4.94
C MET A 70 13.22 -6.60 5.80
N TYR A 71 12.57 -5.47 6.07
CA TYR A 71 11.35 -5.45 6.86
C TYR A 71 10.20 -6.17 6.15
N LEU A 72 9.96 -5.86 4.88
CA LEU A 72 8.91 -6.48 4.08
C LEU A 72 9.15 -7.99 3.92
N GLU A 73 10.39 -8.41 3.73
CA GLU A 73 10.75 -9.83 3.69
C GLU A 73 10.43 -10.55 5.01
N ASN A 74 10.81 -9.98 6.14
CA ASN A 74 10.50 -10.54 7.46
C ASN A 74 8.99 -10.63 7.71
N LEU A 75 8.23 -9.62 7.30
CA LEU A 75 6.76 -9.63 7.40
C LEU A 75 6.15 -10.73 6.51
N TYR A 76 6.67 -10.90 5.30
CA TYR A 76 6.22 -11.98 4.42
C TYR A 76 6.56 -13.35 4.99
N GLN A 77 7.77 -13.55 5.52
CA GLN A 77 8.14 -14.80 6.20
C GLN A 77 7.23 -15.10 7.41
N MET A 78 6.79 -14.07 8.13
CA MET A 78 5.90 -14.21 9.28
C MET A 78 4.48 -14.65 8.89
N TYR A 79 3.93 -14.11 7.80
CA TYR A 79 2.51 -14.30 7.46
C TYR A 79 2.27 -15.20 6.24
N GLY A 80 3.26 -15.42 5.39
CA GLY A 80 3.13 -16.16 4.13
C GLY A 80 2.22 -15.50 3.09
N ASP A 81 1.80 -14.26 3.32
CA ASP A 81 0.84 -13.52 2.49
C ASP A 81 1.23 -12.05 2.41
N TRP A 82 1.35 -11.53 1.18
CA TRP A 82 1.75 -10.15 0.96
C TRP A 82 0.69 -9.14 1.40
N SER A 83 -0.60 -9.45 1.33
CA SER A 83 -1.63 -8.53 1.82
C SER A 83 -1.55 -8.38 3.35
N LEU A 84 -1.27 -9.47 4.07
CA LEU A 84 -0.98 -9.42 5.50
C LEU A 84 0.34 -8.70 5.82
N ALA A 85 1.39 -8.92 5.02
CA ALA A 85 2.65 -8.19 5.17
C ALA A 85 2.46 -6.68 5.00
N LEU A 86 1.72 -6.25 3.96
CA LEU A 86 1.38 -4.84 3.73
C LEU A 86 0.54 -4.25 4.88
N ALA A 87 -0.44 -5.00 5.39
CA ALA A 87 -1.22 -4.59 6.56
C ALA A 87 -0.36 -4.45 7.82
N ALA A 88 0.61 -5.36 8.01
CA ALA A 88 1.53 -5.34 9.12
C ALA A 88 2.59 -4.23 8.99
N TYR A 89 2.95 -3.85 7.77
CA TYR A 89 3.84 -2.72 7.52
C TYR A 89 3.18 -1.41 7.98
N ASN A 90 1.92 -1.18 7.59
CA ASN A 90 1.17 0.03 7.96
C ASN A 90 0.83 0.09 9.47
N SER A 91 0.45 -1.03 10.07
CA SER A 91 -0.13 -1.05 11.43
C SER A 91 0.71 -1.73 12.50
N GLY A 92 1.83 -2.33 12.10
CA GLY A 92 2.64 -3.20 12.93
C GLY A 92 2.12 -4.65 12.99
N PRO A 93 3.03 -5.64 13.09
CA PRO A 93 2.67 -7.06 13.11
C PRO A 93 1.77 -7.44 14.30
N GLY A 94 1.92 -6.75 15.45
CA GLY A 94 1.08 -6.99 16.62
C GLY A 94 -0.42 -6.75 16.37
N ASN A 95 -0.78 -5.78 15.52
CA ASN A 95 -2.18 -5.50 15.18
C ASN A 95 -2.74 -6.57 14.24
N VAL A 96 -1.96 -7.01 13.26
CA VAL A 96 -2.34 -8.10 12.36
C VAL A 96 -2.50 -9.42 13.12
N SER A 97 -1.56 -9.78 13.99
CA SER A 97 -1.65 -10.99 14.81
C SER A 97 -2.88 -10.97 15.75
N LYS A 98 -3.24 -9.80 16.29
CA LYS A 98 -4.49 -9.63 17.06
C LYS A 98 -5.73 -9.85 16.17
N ALA A 99 -5.73 -9.34 14.94
CA ALA A 99 -6.85 -9.50 14.00
C ALA A 99 -7.01 -10.95 13.56
N ILE A 100 -5.91 -11.66 13.25
CA ILE A 100 -5.90 -13.11 12.97
C ILE A 100 -6.55 -13.88 14.11
N ARG A 101 -6.12 -13.64 15.35
CA ARG A 101 -6.71 -14.28 16.54
C ARG A 101 -8.21 -14.00 16.68
N ARG A 102 -8.65 -12.75 16.46
CA ARG A 102 -10.08 -12.36 16.54
C ARG A 102 -10.95 -12.97 15.44
N SER A 103 -10.35 -13.31 14.29
CA SER A 103 -11.04 -13.98 13.18
C SER A 103 -11.22 -15.49 13.37
N GLY A 104 -10.69 -16.07 14.46
CA GLY A 104 -10.64 -17.52 14.64
C GLY A 104 -9.48 -18.20 13.92
N GLY A 105 -8.40 -17.45 13.63
CA GLY A 105 -7.17 -18.00 13.04
C GLY A 105 -7.08 -17.87 11.52
N SER A 106 -7.93 -17.07 10.87
CA SER A 106 -7.82 -16.86 9.43
C SER A 106 -6.54 -16.10 9.09
N THR A 107 -5.78 -16.62 8.13
CA THR A 107 -4.51 -16.06 7.63
C THR A 107 -4.68 -15.40 6.27
N ASN A 108 -5.88 -14.91 5.97
CA ASN A 108 -6.19 -14.18 4.75
C ASN A 108 -6.61 -12.75 5.09
N TYR A 109 -5.99 -11.76 4.44
CA TYR A 109 -6.27 -10.35 4.69
C TYR A 109 -7.76 -10.01 4.64
N TRP A 110 -8.49 -10.49 3.62
CA TRP A 110 -9.89 -10.14 3.38
C TRP A 110 -10.80 -10.67 4.48
N ASN A 111 -10.52 -11.87 4.98
CA ASN A 111 -11.27 -12.47 6.08
C ASN A 111 -11.02 -11.76 7.42
N ILE A 112 -9.81 -11.23 7.63
CA ILE A 112 -9.46 -10.53 8.88
C ILE A 112 -9.72 -9.02 8.82
N ARG A 113 -10.00 -8.46 7.64
CA ARG A 113 -10.08 -7.03 7.37
C ARG A 113 -10.96 -6.27 8.35
N LYS A 114 -12.12 -6.84 8.72
CA LYS A 114 -13.07 -6.25 9.68
C LYS A 114 -12.54 -6.14 11.12
N TYR A 115 -11.46 -6.84 11.45
CA TYR A 115 -10.82 -6.82 12.77
C TYR A 115 -9.56 -5.94 12.83
N LEU A 116 -9.13 -5.38 11.69
CA LEU A 116 -8.01 -4.45 11.60
C LEU A 116 -8.43 -3.02 11.93
N PRO A 117 -7.50 -2.13 12.31
CA PRO A 117 -7.75 -0.69 12.35
C PRO A 117 -8.31 -0.19 11.01
N SER A 118 -9.22 0.78 11.04
CA SER A 118 -9.90 1.29 9.84
C SER A 118 -8.93 1.80 8.77
N GLU A 119 -7.86 2.48 9.20
CA GLU A 119 -6.78 2.94 8.33
C GLU A 119 -6.13 1.76 7.58
N THR A 120 -5.75 0.71 8.29
CA THR A 120 -5.11 -0.50 7.74
C THR A 120 -6.06 -1.33 6.88
N ALA A 121 -7.34 -1.39 7.26
CA ALA A 121 -8.38 -1.99 6.45
C ALA A 121 -8.60 -1.24 5.12
N ALA A 122 -8.23 0.03 5.04
CA ALA A 122 -8.24 0.81 3.80
C ALA A 122 -6.88 0.86 3.09
N TYR A 123 -5.78 0.54 3.79
CA TYR A 123 -4.42 0.68 3.29
C TYR A 123 -4.09 -0.29 2.14
N VAL A 124 -4.20 -1.60 2.38
CA VAL A 124 -3.89 -2.63 1.38
C VAL A 124 -4.72 -2.45 0.10
N PRO A 125 -6.04 -2.21 0.21
CA PRO A 125 -6.87 -1.73 -0.89
C PRO A 125 -6.32 -0.57 -1.72
N ALA A 126 -5.95 0.53 -1.05
CA ALA A 126 -5.46 1.72 -1.70
C ALA A 126 -4.09 1.47 -2.37
N PHE A 127 -3.26 0.64 -1.76
CA PHE A 127 -1.98 0.22 -2.33
C PHE A 127 -2.19 -0.52 -3.66
N TYR A 128 -3.08 -1.52 -3.70
CA TYR A 128 -3.33 -2.25 -4.94
C TYR A 128 -3.99 -1.40 -6.03
N ALA A 129 -4.86 -0.45 -5.64
CA ALA A 129 -5.39 0.55 -6.57
C ALA A 129 -4.26 1.41 -7.15
N THR A 130 -3.32 1.84 -6.31
CA THR A 130 -2.14 2.63 -6.72
C THR A 130 -1.27 1.83 -7.69
N LEU A 131 -0.91 0.60 -7.33
CA LEU A 131 -0.17 -0.32 -8.19
C LEU A 131 -0.85 -0.49 -9.55
N TYR A 132 -2.17 -0.76 -9.54
CA TYR A 132 -2.93 -0.93 -10.78
C TYR A 132 -2.88 0.33 -11.65
N ILE A 133 -3.06 1.51 -11.06
CA ILE A 133 -2.99 2.78 -11.80
C ILE A 133 -1.59 2.94 -12.41
N PHE A 134 -0.52 2.73 -11.64
CA PHE A 134 0.83 2.93 -12.16
C PHE A 134 1.23 1.92 -13.25
N GLU A 135 0.84 0.66 -13.11
CA GLU A 135 1.15 -0.38 -14.11
C GLU A 135 0.31 -0.21 -15.38
N TYR A 136 -0.97 0.11 -15.26
CA TYR A 136 -1.92 0.07 -16.37
C TYR A 136 -2.34 1.44 -16.92
N ALA A 137 -1.85 2.57 -16.36
CA ALA A 137 -2.22 3.92 -16.81
C ALA A 137 -2.03 4.14 -18.33
N LYS A 138 -0.93 3.60 -18.89
CA LYS A 138 -0.62 3.74 -20.32
C LYS A 138 -1.62 2.98 -21.20
N GLU A 139 -2.02 1.78 -20.77
CA GLU A 139 -3.00 0.96 -21.50
C GLU A 139 -4.39 1.62 -21.54
N HIS A 140 -4.68 2.46 -20.55
CA HIS A 140 -5.93 3.21 -20.46
C HIS A 140 -5.84 4.64 -21.00
N ASN A 141 -4.79 4.98 -21.77
CA ASN A 141 -4.57 6.31 -22.37
C ASN A 141 -4.57 7.48 -21.36
N LEU A 142 -4.27 7.23 -20.09
CA LEU A 142 -4.19 8.27 -19.07
C LEU A 142 -2.84 8.99 -19.17
N LYS A 143 -2.86 10.22 -19.70
CA LYS A 143 -1.68 11.06 -19.87
C LYS A 143 -1.74 12.26 -18.93
N ASN A 144 -0.91 12.25 -17.87
CA ASN A 144 -0.71 13.36 -16.94
C ASN A 144 -2.02 13.97 -16.39
N ILE A 145 -2.91 13.12 -15.87
CA ILE A 145 -4.19 13.56 -15.30
C ILE A 145 -4.10 13.55 -13.77
N ASN A 146 -4.28 14.72 -13.15
CA ASN A 146 -4.59 14.83 -11.73
C ASN A 146 -6.11 14.86 -11.57
N LEU A 147 -6.64 13.91 -10.79
CA LEU A 147 -8.09 13.77 -10.59
C LEU A 147 -8.39 13.60 -9.10
N GLU A 148 -9.14 14.53 -8.53
CA GLU A 148 -9.68 14.44 -7.19
C GLU A 148 -11.14 13.99 -7.28
N ILE A 149 -11.44 12.79 -6.76
CA ILE A 149 -12.81 12.25 -6.74
C ILE A 149 -13.39 12.43 -5.33
N PRO A 150 -14.43 13.27 -5.16
CA PRO A 150 -15.03 13.49 -3.85
C PRO A 150 -15.69 12.21 -3.32
N LYS A 151 -15.31 11.81 -2.10
CA LYS A 151 -15.87 10.64 -1.41
C LYS A 151 -17.34 10.88 -1.04
N ASN A 152 -18.14 9.81 -1.01
CA ASN A 152 -19.56 9.83 -0.64
C ASN A 152 -20.44 10.77 -1.48
N LYS A 153 -20.00 11.13 -2.69
CA LYS A 153 -20.78 11.92 -3.64
C LYS A 153 -21.02 11.12 -4.91
N PHE A 154 -22.17 11.37 -5.54
CA PHE A 154 -22.42 10.90 -6.89
C PHE A 154 -21.56 11.72 -7.86
N VAL A 155 -20.64 11.04 -8.56
CA VAL A 155 -19.69 11.68 -9.51
C VAL A 155 -20.02 11.20 -10.92
N VAL A 156 -20.24 12.17 -11.82
CA VAL A 156 -20.55 11.90 -13.24
C VAL A 156 -19.31 12.19 -14.08
N PHE A 157 -18.90 11.22 -14.90
CA PHE A 157 -17.83 11.38 -15.89
C PHE A 157 -18.43 11.74 -17.26
N THR A 158 -18.15 12.94 -17.77
CA THR A 158 -18.70 13.45 -19.05
C THR A 158 -17.60 13.68 -20.10
N GLY A 159 -17.98 13.83 -21.38
CA GLY A 159 -17.06 14.07 -22.51
C GLY A 159 -17.49 13.41 -23.83
N VAL A 160 -16.83 13.76 -24.94
CA VAL A 160 -17.20 13.35 -26.32
C VAL A 160 -17.19 11.83 -26.53
N SER A 161 -18.06 11.30 -27.39
CA SER A 161 -18.12 9.85 -27.67
C SER A 161 -16.75 9.31 -28.10
N GLY A 162 -16.38 8.12 -27.63
CA GLY A 162 -15.07 7.51 -27.89
C GLY A 162 -13.90 8.02 -27.04
N SER A 163 -14.07 9.04 -26.20
CA SER A 163 -12.99 9.61 -25.37
C SER A 163 -12.49 8.73 -24.21
N GLY A 164 -12.89 7.46 -24.14
CA GLY A 164 -12.41 6.52 -23.11
C GLY A 164 -13.10 6.57 -21.74
N LYS A 165 -14.19 7.34 -21.55
CA LYS A 165 -14.89 7.47 -20.24
C LYS A 165 -15.32 6.13 -19.64
N SER A 166 -15.97 5.28 -20.43
CA SER A 166 -16.41 3.96 -19.95
C SER A 166 -15.22 3.05 -19.62
N SER A 167 -14.12 3.15 -20.37
CA SER A 167 -12.88 2.41 -20.09
C SER A 167 -12.21 2.91 -18.81
N LEU A 168 -12.13 4.22 -18.60
CA LEU A 168 -11.61 4.80 -17.36
C LEU A 168 -12.46 4.39 -16.14
N VAL A 169 -13.79 4.49 -16.25
CA VAL A 169 -14.66 4.14 -15.12
C VAL A 169 -14.68 2.63 -14.91
N LYS A 170 -15.00 1.81 -15.92
CA LYS A 170 -15.22 0.36 -15.75
C LYS A 170 -13.95 -0.48 -15.84
N GLY A 171 -12.94 -0.02 -16.57
CA GLY A 171 -11.69 -0.74 -16.81
C GLY A 171 -10.56 -0.33 -15.87
N THR A 172 -10.60 0.89 -15.30
CA THR A 172 -9.54 1.38 -14.41
C THR A 172 -10.04 1.66 -12.99
N LEU A 173 -10.96 2.61 -12.83
CA LEU A 173 -11.39 3.09 -11.51
C LEU A 173 -12.22 2.05 -10.77
N PHE A 174 -13.22 1.46 -11.41
CA PHE A 174 -14.10 0.48 -10.77
C PHE A 174 -13.33 -0.78 -10.36
N PRO A 175 -12.45 -1.37 -11.18
CA PRO A 175 -11.60 -2.48 -10.75
C PRO A 175 -10.63 -2.08 -9.65
N ALA A 176 -9.97 -0.92 -9.74
CA ALA A 176 -9.07 -0.44 -8.68
C ALA A 176 -9.81 -0.23 -7.34
N ILE A 177 -11.01 0.36 -7.38
CA ILE A 177 -11.85 0.59 -6.20
C ILE A 177 -12.44 -0.74 -5.68
N ARG A 178 -12.97 -1.62 -6.54
CA ARG A 178 -13.49 -2.94 -6.14
C ARG A 178 -12.39 -3.82 -5.56
N TYR A 179 -11.22 -3.83 -6.19
CA TYR A 179 -10.05 -4.52 -5.69
C TYR A 179 -9.80 -4.04 -4.26
N GLY A 180 -9.87 -2.72 -4.06
CA GLY A 180 -9.75 -2.16 -2.74
C GLY A 180 -10.87 -2.52 -1.76
N LEU A 181 -12.12 -2.53 -2.16
CA LEU A 181 -13.21 -2.65 -1.20
C LEU A 181 -13.50 -4.09 -0.77
N GLU A 182 -13.35 -5.05 -1.67
CA GLU A 182 -13.98 -6.37 -1.49
C GLU A 182 -12.99 -7.50 -1.29
N GLY A 183 -11.76 -7.38 -1.81
CA GLY A 183 -10.97 -8.58 -2.01
C GLY A 183 -11.63 -9.53 -2.99
N ARG A 184 -10.87 -10.42 -3.59
CA ARG A 184 -11.43 -11.25 -4.67
C ARG A 184 -12.51 -12.22 -4.14
N PRO A 185 -13.55 -12.51 -4.94
CA PRO A 185 -14.36 -13.72 -4.76
C PRO A 185 -13.53 -14.99 -4.90
#